data_AF-A0A1Z3GXJ9-F1
#
_entry.id   AF-A0A1Z3GXJ9-F1
#
_cell.length_a   1.000
_cell.length_b   1.000
_cell.length_c   1.000
_cell.angle_alpha   90.00
_cell.angle_beta   90.00
_cell.angle_gamma   90.00
#
_symmetry.space_group_name_H-M   'P 1'
#
loop_
_entity.id
_entity.type
_entity.pdbx_description
1 polymer ?
#
loop_
_entity_poly.entity_id
_entity_poly.type
_entity_poly.pdbx_seq_one_letter_code
_entity_poly.pdbx_strand_id
1 'polypeptide(L)'
;MTKRWISILLLFSFIMEATISDSIFYRNFLFMGIPFFGIGILIAQKQKKIINCKIINKILILGTIIYPILIFLEYYILGNSFEIYISSVLATIILMIFAIKSPKAINIKILNEIGDKYATFVYIIHQFIIVIFKFLVSNVYILKFGTIFVFLICCFLGVLFQFIKNRLLKRFS
;
A
#
# COMPACT_ATOMS: atom_id res chain seq x y z
N MET A 1 -4.28 14.76 16.11
CA MET A 1 -5.48 14.38 15.34
C MET A 1 -6.30 13.39 16.16
N THR A 2 -7.58 13.67 16.44
CA THR A 2 -8.41 12.76 17.26
C THR A 2 -9.09 11.72 16.37
N LYS A 3 -9.42 10.54 16.94
CA LYS A 3 -10.07 9.42 16.23
C LYS A 3 -11.30 9.88 15.43
N ARG A 4 -12.07 10.81 16.00
CA ARG A 4 -13.30 11.37 15.40
C ARG A 4 -13.03 12.05 14.06
N TRP A 5 -11.98 12.86 13.97
CA TRP A 5 -11.62 13.55 12.72
C TRP A 5 -11.15 12.59 11.64
N ILE A 6 -10.41 11.54 12.01
CA ILE A 6 -9.95 10.51 11.07
C ILE A 6 -11.14 9.75 10.48
N SER A 7 -12.10 9.35 11.31
CA SER A 7 -13.31 8.66 10.84
C SER A 7 -14.19 9.54 9.95
N ILE A 8 -14.34 10.83 10.29
CA ILE A 8 -15.10 11.78 9.47
C ILE A 8 -14.44 11.96 8.10
N LEU A 9 -13.12 12.14 8.06
CA LEU A 9 -12.37 12.29 6.80
C LEU A 9 -12.40 11.03 5.94
N LEU A 10 -12.31 9.85 6.56
CA LEU A 10 -12.42 8.57 5.85
C LEU A 10 -13.83 8.37 5.26
N LEU A 11 -14.88 8.71 6.02
CA LEU A 11 -16.25 8.61 5.53
C LEU A 11 -16.48 9.60 4.37
N PHE A 12 -15.94 10.80 4.50
CA PHE A 12 -16.01 11.81 3.45
C PHE A 12 -15.22 11.40 2.20
N SER A 13 -14.05 10.75 2.34
CA SER A 13 -13.29 10.25 1.18
C SER A 13 -14.09 9.20 0.39
N PHE A 14 -14.75 8.27 1.08
CA PHE A 14 -15.62 7.27 0.42
C PHE A 14 -16.84 7.91 -0.26
N ILE A 15 -17.48 8.89 0.38
CA ILE A 15 -18.62 9.61 -0.23
C ILE A 15 -18.16 10.37 -1.47
N MET A 16 -17.03 11.06 -1.42
CA MET A 16 -16.50 11.82 -2.55
C MET A 16 -16.16 10.91 -3.72
N GLU A 17 -15.55 9.76 -3.47
CA GLU A 17 -15.27 8.76 -4.51
C GLU A 17 -16.54 8.15 -5.10
N ALA A 18 -17.58 7.91 -4.29
CA ALA A 18 -18.85 7.36 -4.78
C ALA A 18 -19.71 8.38 -5.54
N THR A 19 -19.51 9.68 -5.33
CA THR A 19 -20.36 10.75 -5.88
C THR A 19 -19.70 11.50 -7.03
N ILE A 20 -18.37 11.61 -7.05
CA ILE A 20 -17.64 12.39 -8.04
C ILE A 20 -16.99 11.44 -9.05
N SER A 21 -17.41 11.54 -10.30
CA SER A 21 -16.85 10.75 -11.41
C SER A 21 -15.40 11.13 -11.75
N ASP A 22 -14.99 12.35 -11.43
CA ASP A 22 -13.67 12.86 -11.79
C ASP A 22 -12.66 12.68 -10.65
N SER A 23 -11.67 11.82 -10.89
CA SER A 23 -10.74 11.34 -9.86
C SER A 23 -9.87 12.43 -9.23
N ILE A 24 -9.71 13.57 -9.90
CA ILE A 24 -8.86 14.68 -9.45
C ILE A 24 -9.33 15.27 -8.11
N PHE A 25 -10.63 15.26 -7.84
CA PHE A 25 -11.20 15.90 -6.64
C PHE A 25 -11.02 15.10 -5.36
N TYR A 26 -10.96 13.77 -5.46
CA TYR A 26 -10.74 12.90 -4.30
C TYR A 26 -9.29 12.38 -4.21
N ARG A 27 -8.54 12.34 -5.31
CA ARG A 27 -7.10 11.99 -5.33
C ARG A 27 -6.18 13.10 -4.82
N ASN A 28 -6.47 13.64 -3.65
CA ASN A 28 -5.61 14.60 -2.99
C ASN A 28 -5.13 14.08 -1.63
N PHE A 29 -4.07 14.70 -1.10
CA PHE A 29 -3.51 14.30 0.19
C PHE A 29 -4.52 14.45 1.34
N LEU A 30 -5.51 15.35 1.21
CA LEU A 30 -6.53 15.57 2.25
C LEU A 30 -7.45 14.34 2.41
N PHE A 31 -7.90 13.74 1.31
CA PHE A 31 -8.84 12.60 1.33
C PHE A 31 -8.15 11.24 1.23
N MET A 32 -7.00 11.15 0.55
CA MET A 32 -6.25 9.89 0.38
C MET A 32 -5.02 9.77 1.28
N GLY A 33 -4.51 10.88 1.82
CA GLY A 33 -3.32 10.87 2.67
C GLY A 33 -3.68 10.89 4.14
N ILE A 34 -4.26 12.01 4.58
CA ILE A 34 -4.54 12.32 5.98
C ILE A 34 -5.31 11.21 6.72
N PRO A 35 -6.43 10.65 6.21
CA PRO A 35 -7.16 9.61 6.94
C PRO A 35 -6.32 8.34 7.11
N PHE A 36 -5.59 7.92 6.07
CA PHE A 36 -4.77 6.71 6.11
C PHE A 36 -3.53 6.86 6.99
N PHE A 37 -2.82 8.00 6.91
CA PHE A 37 -1.76 8.35 7.86
C PHE A 37 -2.29 8.40 9.29
N GLY A 38 -3.48 8.96 9.49
CA GLY A 38 -4.16 8.99 10.78
C GLY A 38 -4.42 7.60 11.35
N ILE A 39 -4.92 6.67 10.54
CA ILE A 39 -5.10 5.26 10.93
C ILE A 39 -3.78 4.65 11.39
N GLY A 40 -2.69 4.85 10.64
CA GLY A 40 -1.36 4.38 11.02
C GLY A 40 -0.89 4.91 12.37
N ILE A 41 -1.08 6.20 12.64
CA ILE A 41 -0.74 6.82 13.93
C ILE A 41 -1.58 6.21 15.07
N LEU A 42 -2.88 5.99 14.85
CA LEU A 42 -3.75 5.38 15.86
C LEU A 42 -3.33 3.94 16.19
N ILE A 43 -2.95 3.16 15.17
CA ILE A 43 -2.43 1.80 15.34
C ILE A 43 -1.14 1.84 16.16
N ALA A 44 -0.20 2.73 15.81
CA ALA A 44 1.07 2.90 16.54
C ALA A 44 0.84 3.27 18.02
N GLN A 45 -0.09 4.17 18.32
CA GLN A 45 -0.47 4.53 19.69
C GLN A 45 -1.04 3.35 20.50
N LYS A 46 -1.62 2.35 19.82
CA LYS A 46 -2.22 1.16 20.45
C LYS A 46 -1.34 -0.09 20.33
N GLN A 47 -0.12 0.04 19.81
CA GLN A 47 0.80 -1.07 19.56
C GLN A 47 0.97 -2.00 20.78
N LYS A 48 1.21 -1.43 21.98
CA LYS A 48 1.36 -2.23 23.22
C LYS A 48 0.09 -3.06 23.54
N LYS A 49 -1.10 -2.48 23.34
CA LYS A 49 -2.36 -3.20 23.54
C LYS A 49 -2.55 -4.29 22.49
N ILE A 50 -2.14 -4.03 21.26
CA ILE A 50 -2.20 -4.99 20.16
C ILE A 50 -1.33 -6.22 20.45
N ILE A 51 -0.10 -5.99 20.93
CA ILE A 51 0.84 -7.06 21.28
C ILE A 51 0.33 -7.93 22.44
N ASN A 52 -0.37 -7.34 23.42
CA ASN A 52 -0.79 -8.09 24.61
C ASN A 52 -2.17 -8.77 24.47
N CYS A 53 -3.00 -8.37 23.50
CA CYS A 53 -4.35 -8.91 23.37
C CYS A 53 -4.37 -10.24 22.58
N LYS A 54 -4.91 -11.31 23.18
CA LYS A 54 -5.04 -12.63 22.52
C LYS A 54 -6.16 -12.68 21.49
N ILE A 55 -7.22 -11.86 21.63
CA ILE A 55 -8.37 -11.85 20.72
C ILE A 55 -7.95 -11.43 19.30
N ILE A 56 -6.92 -10.59 19.20
CA ILE A 56 -6.36 -10.11 17.94
C ILE A 56 -5.82 -11.27 17.10
N ASN A 57 -5.29 -12.34 17.70
CA ASN A 57 -4.82 -13.50 16.92
C ASN A 57 -5.97 -14.16 16.15
N LYS A 58 -7.15 -14.28 16.77
CA LYS A 58 -8.34 -14.81 16.09
C LYS A 58 -8.82 -13.87 14.98
N ILE A 59 -8.82 -12.56 15.25
CA ILE A 59 -9.18 -11.53 14.26
C ILE A 59 -8.22 -11.55 13.08
N LEU A 60 -6.92 -11.74 13.31
CA LEU A 60 -5.92 -11.83 12.24
C LEU A 60 -6.19 -13.05 11.35
N ILE A 61 -6.38 -14.24 11.92
CA ILE A 61 -6.65 -15.46 11.15
C ILE A 61 -7.93 -15.29 10.31
N LEU A 62 -9.03 -14.88 10.95
CA LEU A 62 -10.31 -14.66 10.24
C LEU A 62 -10.16 -13.58 9.16
N GLY A 63 -9.49 -12.47 9.49
CA GLY A 63 -9.29 -11.36 8.59
C GLY A 63 -8.45 -11.74 7.36
N THR A 64 -7.39 -12.52 7.54
CA THR A 64 -6.56 -12.99 6.41
C THR A 64 -7.32 -13.87 5.42
N ILE A 65 -8.41 -14.52 5.83
CA ILE A 65 -9.25 -15.34 4.95
C ILE A 65 -10.38 -14.50 4.35
N ILE A 66 -11.08 -13.72 5.18
CA ILE A 66 -12.32 -13.04 4.81
C ILE A 66 -12.06 -11.84 3.89
N TYR A 67 -11.06 -11.00 4.19
CA TYR A 67 -10.87 -9.76 3.43
C TYR A 67 -10.40 -9.96 2.00
N PRO A 68 -9.53 -10.92 1.66
CA PRO A 68 -9.23 -11.21 0.25
C PRO A 68 -10.48 -11.60 -0.54
N ILE A 69 -11.35 -12.44 0.03
CA ILE A 69 -12.62 -12.85 -0.60
C ILE A 69 -13.52 -11.63 -0.81
N LEU A 70 -13.63 -10.76 0.19
CA LEU A 70 -14.41 -9.54 0.09
C LEU A 70 -13.83 -8.55 -0.94
N ILE A 71 -12.50 -8.43 -1.08
CA ILE A 71 -11.88 -7.61 -2.12
C ILE A 71 -12.28 -8.11 -3.50
N PHE A 72 -12.21 -9.43 -3.74
CA PHE A 72 -12.64 -10.00 -5.02
C PHE A 72 -14.12 -9.78 -5.29
N LEU A 73 -14.95 -9.88 -4.26
CA LEU A 73 -16.39 -9.66 -4.37
C LEU A 73 -16.73 -8.17 -4.61
N GLU A 74 -16.07 -7.26 -3.89
CA GLU A 74 -16.19 -5.82 -4.12
C GLU A 74 -15.73 -5.46 -5.54
N TYR A 75 -14.61 -6.00 -6.00
CA TYR A 75 -14.12 -5.81 -7.36
C TYR A 75 -15.12 -6.31 -8.42
N TYR A 76 -15.75 -7.47 -8.18
CA TYR A 76 -16.76 -8.02 -9.08
C TYR A 76 -18.02 -7.15 -9.17
N ILE A 77 -18.47 -6.58 -8.05
CA ILE A 77 -19.69 -5.77 -7.97
C ILE A 77 -19.47 -4.34 -8.48
N LEU A 78 -18.40 -3.70 -8.03
CA LEU A 78 -18.13 -2.27 -8.25
C LEU A 78 -17.30 -2.02 -9.51
N GLY A 79 -16.63 -3.06 -10.03
CA GLY A 79 -15.72 -2.96 -11.18
C GLY A 79 -14.52 -2.06 -10.89
N ASN A 80 -13.75 -1.73 -11.93
CA ASN A 80 -12.53 -0.92 -11.86
C ASN A 80 -12.77 0.60 -11.75
N SER A 81 -14.02 1.01 -11.46
CA SER A 81 -14.41 2.42 -11.38
C SER A 81 -14.07 3.06 -10.03
N PHE A 82 -13.82 2.22 -9.02
CA PHE A 82 -13.42 2.63 -7.68
C PHE A 82 -11.93 2.34 -7.47
N GLU A 83 -11.23 3.31 -6.89
CA GLU A 83 -9.82 3.20 -6.53
C GLU A 83 -9.63 2.67 -5.11
N ILE A 84 -10.57 2.94 -4.21
CA ILE A 84 -10.56 2.48 -2.82
C ILE A 84 -11.72 1.52 -2.57
N TYR A 85 -11.36 0.27 -2.37
CA TYR A 85 -12.27 -0.76 -1.85
C TYR A 85 -12.25 -0.74 -0.32
N ILE A 86 -13.42 -0.76 0.33
CA ILE A 86 -13.49 -0.80 1.81
C ILE A 86 -12.74 -2.03 2.33
N SER A 87 -12.87 -3.16 1.62
CA SER A 87 -12.20 -4.41 1.99
C SER A 87 -10.68 -4.35 1.83
N SER A 88 -10.16 -3.53 0.91
CA SER A 88 -8.71 -3.33 0.78
C SER A 88 -8.13 -2.51 1.93
N VAL A 89 -8.88 -1.51 2.41
CA VAL A 89 -8.52 -0.74 3.61
C VAL A 89 -8.48 -1.66 4.84
N LEU A 90 -9.50 -2.49 5.02
CA LEU A 90 -9.58 -3.42 6.15
C LEU A 90 -8.48 -4.50 6.08
N ALA A 91 -8.20 -5.04 4.89
CA ALA A 91 -7.08 -5.97 4.68
C ALA A 91 -5.74 -5.33 5.08
N THR A 92 -5.51 -4.08 4.68
CA THR A 92 -4.29 -3.33 5.01
C THR A 92 -4.15 -3.12 6.52
N ILE A 93 -5.23 -2.76 7.22
CA ILE A 93 -5.24 -2.63 8.68
C ILE A 93 -4.84 -3.96 9.35
N ILE A 94 -5.36 -5.09 8.86
CA ILE A 94 -5.01 -6.41 9.38
C ILE A 94 -3.55 -6.78 9.11
N LEU A 95 -3.03 -6.46 7.93
CA LEU A 95 -1.62 -6.65 7.62
C LEU A 95 -0.72 -5.81 8.55
N MET A 96 -1.10 -4.56 8.84
CA MET A 96 -0.37 -3.71 9.81
C MET A 96 -0.41 -4.29 11.22
N ILE A 97 -1.58 -4.76 11.67
CA ILE A 97 -1.73 -5.41 12.99
C ILE A 97 -0.92 -6.70 13.05
N PHE A 98 -0.90 -7.49 11.97
CA PHE A 98 -0.09 -8.70 11.85
C PHE A 98 1.40 -8.39 11.96
N ALA A 99 1.89 -7.38 11.23
CA ALA A 99 3.28 -6.94 11.28
C ALA A 99 3.70 -6.49 12.69
N ILE A 100 2.80 -5.84 13.45
CA ILE A 100 3.04 -5.47 14.85
C ILE A 100 3.10 -6.69 15.77
N LYS A 101 2.19 -7.64 15.57
CA LYS A 101 2.05 -8.82 16.45
C LYS A 101 3.17 -9.82 16.25
N SER A 102 3.61 -9.98 15.01
CA SER A 102 4.58 -10.98 14.57
C SER A 102 5.67 -10.33 13.71
N PRO A 103 6.48 -9.39 14.26
CA PRO A 103 7.45 -8.62 13.49
C PRO A 103 8.55 -9.47 12.85
N LYS A 104 8.80 -10.68 13.38
CA LYS A 104 9.79 -11.62 12.85
C LYS A 104 9.19 -12.73 11.99
N ALA A 105 7.87 -12.73 11.73
CA ALA A 105 7.24 -13.79 10.94
C ALA A 105 7.72 -13.80 9.48
N ILE A 106 7.99 -12.61 8.92
CA ILE A 106 8.52 -12.45 7.57
C ILE A 106 9.92 -11.85 7.71
N ASN A 107 10.92 -12.70 7.89
CA ASN A 107 12.32 -12.27 8.00
C ASN A 107 13.12 -12.66 6.75
N ILE A 108 12.72 -12.11 5.60
CA ILE A 108 13.46 -12.27 4.36
C ILE A 108 14.31 -11.03 4.16
N LYS A 109 15.64 -11.19 4.27
CA LYS A 109 16.60 -10.07 4.21
C LYS A 109 16.39 -9.16 2.99
N ILE A 110 16.15 -9.76 1.82
CA ILE A 110 15.93 -9.03 0.56
C ILE A 110 14.66 -8.19 0.62
N LEU A 111 13.54 -8.74 1.10
CA LEU A 111 12.28 -7.99 1.23
C LEU A 111 12.41 -6.84 2.25
N ASN A 112 13.11 -7.09 3.36
CA ASN A 112 13.37 -6.07 4.36
C ASN A 112 14.21 -4.92 3.79
N GLU A 113 15.26 -5.23 3.01
CA GLU A 113 16.07 -4.21 2.34
C GLU A 113 15.26 -3.41 1.31
N ILE A 114 14.37 -4.07 0.55
CA ILE A 114 13.49 -3.38 -0.40
C ILE A 114 12.53 -2.44 0.32
N GLY A 115 11.88 -2.92 1.38
CA GLY A 115 10.95 -2.11 2.18
C GLY A 115 11.62 -0.92 2.86
N ASP A 116 12.84 -1.09 3.37
CA ASP A 116 13.53 -0.07 4.15
C ASP A 116 14.24 0.98 3.28
N LYS A 117 14.90 0.55 2.20
CA LYS A 117 15.74 1.44 1.37
C LYS A 117 15.11 1.87 0.06
N TYR A 118 14.25 1.03 -0.53
CA TYR A 118 13.79 1.23 -1.91
C TYR A 118 12.30 1.57 -2.01
N ALA A 119 11.51 1.37 -0.95
CA ALA A 119 10.04 1.54 -1.01
C ALA A 119 9.62 2.92 -1.54
N THR A 120 10.21 4.01 -1.04
CA THR A 120 9.88 5.36 -1.52
C THR A 120 10.29 5.58 -2.98
N PHE A 121 11.46 5.06 -3.38
CA PHE A 121 11.93 5.18 -4.76
C PHE A 121 11.02 4.40 -5.71
N VAL A 122 10.69 3.15 -5.36
CA VAL A 122 9.77 2.30 -6.12
C VAL A 122 8.40 2.99 -6.23
N TYR A 123 7.90 3.57 -5.15
CA TYR A 123 6.63 4.31 -5.14
C TYR A 123 6.65 5.53 -6.07
N ILE A 124 7.77 6.23 -6.25
CA ILE A 124 7.81 7.37 -7.17
C ILE A 124 7.99 6.90 -8.63
N ILE A 125 8.91 5.95 -8.86
CA ILE A 125 9.34 5.58 -10.21
C ILE A 125 8.32 4.70 -10.93
N HIS A 126 7.52 3.90 -10.22
CA HIS A 126 6.67 2.88 -10.85
C HIS A 126 5.68 3.47 -11.86
N GLN A 127 5.13 4.65 -11.60
CA GLN A 127 4.18 5.28 -12.52
C GLN A 127 4.81 5.60 -13.88
N PHE A 128 6.08 6.05 -13.88
CA PHE A 128 6.84 6.29 -15.11
C PHE A 128 7.15 4.98 -15.84
N ILE A 129 7.56 3.94 -15.10
CA ILE A 129 7.84 2.62 -15.67
C ILE A 129 6.58 2.01 -16.29
N ILE A 130 5.40 2.19 -15.69
CA ILE A 130 4.12 1.74 -16.26
C ILE A 130 3.85 2.40 -17.61
N VAL A 131 4.06 3.72 -17.71
CA VAL A 131 3.86 4.47 -18.97
C VAL A 131 4.80 3.97 -20.06
N ILE A 132 6.09 3.82 -19.74
CA ILE A 132 7.10 3.30 -20.67
C ILE A 132 6.77 1.86 -21.09
N PHE A 133 6.38 1.02 -20.13
CA PHE A 133 6.06 -0.38 -20.38
C PHE A 133 4.84 -0.53 -21.31
N LYS A 134 3.79 0.28 -21.11
CA LYS A 134 2.62 0.33 -21.99
C LYS A 134 2.97 0.82 -23.40
N PHE A 135 3.93 1.73 -23.54
CA PHE A 135 4.39 2.21 -24.84
C PHE A 135 5.20 1.15 -25.60
N LEU A 136 6.07 0.42 -24.90
CA LEU A 136 6.96 -0.57 -25.52
C LEU A 136 6.29 -1.92 -25.81
N VAL A 137 5.31 -2.31 -24.99
CA VAL A 137 4.67 -3.63 -25.07
C VAL A 137 3.24 -3.50 -25.60
N SER A 138 3.06 -3.86 -26.87
CA SER A 138 1.73 -3.92 -27.51
C SER A 138 0.99 -5.24 -27.22
N ASN A 139 1.69 -6.27 -26.73
CA ASN A 139 1.11 -7.60 -26.52
C ASN A 139 0.24 -7.65 -25.24
N VAL A 140 -1.05 -7.92 -25.43
CA VAL A 140 -2.09 -7.96 -24.38
C VAL A 140 -1.77 -8.98 -23.27
N TYR A 141 -1.15 -10.11 -23.61
CA TYR A 141 -0.79 -11.14 -22.61
C TYR A 141 0.33 -10.67 -21.68
N ILE A 142 1.32 -9.96 -22.22
CA ILE A 142 2.45 -9.42 -21.45
C ILE A 142 1.98 -8.24 -20.59
N LEU A 143 0.99 -7.47 -21.03
CA LEU A 143 0.37 -6.40 -20.24
C LEU A 143 -0.34 -6.93 -18.99
N LYS A 144 -0.97 -8.11 -19.05
CA LYS A 144 -1.61 -8.73 -17.86
C LYS A 144 -0.61 -9.14 -16.79
N PHE A 145 0.55 -9.65 -17.18
CA PHE A 145 1.67 -9.94 -16.26
C PHE A 145 2.60 -8.73 -16.04
N GLY A 146 2.31 -7.61 -16.70
CA GLY A 146 3.15 -6.43 -16.75
C GLY A 146 3.39 -5.82 -15.38
N THR A 147 2.45 -5.97 -14.44
CA THR A 147 2.60 -5.51 -13.05
C THR A 147 3.79 -6.16 -12.35
N ILE A 148 4.03 -7.45 -12.55
CA ILE A 148 5.17 -8.17 -11.97
C ILE A 148 6.47 -7.67 -12.61
N PHE A 149 6.50 -7.54 -13.93
CA PHE A 149 7.67 -7.04 -14.64
C PHE A 149 8.02 -5.60 -14.26
N VAL A 150 7.03 -4.71 -14.21
CA VAL A 150 7.17 -3.33 -13.75
C VAL A 150 7.73 -3.30 -12.32
N PHE A 151 7.19 -4.12 -11.42
CA PHE A 151 7.68 -4.20 -10.04
C PHE A 151 9.14 -4.64 -9.97
N LEU A 152 9.53 -5.68 -10.73
CA LEU A 152 10.91 -6.17 -10.80
C LEU A 152 11.86 -5.10 -11.36
N ILE A 153 11.45 -4.40 -12.43
CA ILE A 153 12.22 -3.29 -13.01
C ILE A 153 12.40 -2.17 -12.00
N CYS A 154 11.35 -1.79 -11.27
CA CYS A 154 11.43 -0.75 -10.24
C CYS A 154 12.36 -1.15 -9.09
N CYS A 155 12.31 -2.40 -8.65
CA CYS A 155 13.23 -2.92 -7.63
C CYS A 155 14.68 -2.88 -8.12
N PHE A 156 14.93 -3.31 -9.36
CA PHE A 156 16.26 -3.25 -9.97
C PHE A 156 16.80 -1.82 -10.05
N LEU A 157 15.98 -0.87 -10.53
CA LEU A 157 16.33 0.54 -10.58
C LEU A 157 16.59 1.13 -9.18
N GLY A 158 15.83 0.72 -8.16
CA GLY A 158 16.06 1.13 -6.77
C GLY A 158 17.41 0.68 -6.23
N VAL A 159 17.79 -0.57 -6.48
CA VAL A 159 19.12 -1.10 -6.13
C VAL A 159 20.23 -0.34 -6.86
N LEU A 160 20.05 -0.08 -8.17
CA LEU A 160 21.01 0.68 -8.98
C LEU A 160 21.18 2.11 -8.46
N PHE A 161 20.07 2.81 -8.17
CA PHE A 161 20.08 4.17 -7.65
C PHE A 161 20.86 4.26 -6.33
N GLN A 162 20.60 3.32 -5.41
CA GLN A 162 21.30 3.30 -4.13
C GLN A 162 22.80 2.97 -4.29
N PHE A 163 23.15 2.08 -5.22
CA PHE A 163 24.55 1.78 -5.54
C PHE A 163 25.29 3.02 -6.06
N ILE A 164 24.67 3.77 -6.98
CA ILE A 164 25.22 5.02 -7.52
C ILE A 164 25.36 6.08 -6.43
N LYS A 165 24.30 6.30 -5.63
CA LYS A 165 24.31 7.24 -4.51
C LYS A 165 25.44 6.95 -3.53
N ASN A 166 25.62 5.69 -3.15
CA ASN A 166 26.68 5.28 -2.23
C ASN A 166 28.09 5.49 -2.82
N ARG A 167 28.28 5.30 -4.13
CA ARG A 167 29.56 5.59 -4.80
C ARG A 167 29.84 7.09 -4.92
N LEU A 168 28.82 7.90 -5.21
CA LEU A 168 28.97 9.35 -5.29
C LEU A 168 29.30 9.96 -3.93
N LEU A 169 28.60 9.56 -2.87
CA LEU A 169 28.86 10.05 -1.51
C LEU A 169 30.26 9.68 -1.01
N LYS A 170 30.79 8.51 -1.37
CA LYS A 170 32.19 8.12 -1.08
C LYS A 170 33.24 8.92 -1.86
N ARG A 171 32.85 9.64 -2.91
CA ARG A 171 33.76 10.45 -3.74
C ARG A 171 33.88 11.89 -3.25
N PHE A 172 33.01 12.31 -2.34
CA PHE A 172 32.98 13.65 -1.72
C PHE A 172 33.25 13.62 -0.20
N SER A 173 33.70 12.46 0.32
CA SER A 173 34.20 12.25 1.69
C SER A 173 35.68 11.89 1.63
#